data_AF-A0A964DSR7-F1
#
_entry.id   AF-A0A964DSR7-F1
#
_cell.length_a   1.000
_cell.length_b   1.000
_cell.length_c   1.000
_cell.angle_alpha   90.00
_cell.angle_beta   90.00
_cell.angle_gamma   90.00
#
_symmetry.space_group_name_H-M   'P 1'
#
loop_
_entity.id
_entity.type
_entity.pdbx_description
1 polymer ?
#
loop_
_entity_poly.entity_id
_entity_poly.type
_entity_poly.pdbx_seq_one_letter_code
_entity_poly.pdbx_strand_id
1 'polypeptide(L)' 'MNLSPGQLDILFQALGDPTRRAILQRLARGPATVTELAAPFDMA' A
#
# COMPACT_ATOMS: atom_id res chain seq x y z
N MET A 1 -11.67 -5.08 16.18
CA MET A 1 -11.99 -5.68 14.86
C MET A 1 -11.66 -7.16 14.95
N ASN A 2 -12.59 -8.04 14.59
CA ASN A 2 -12.30 -9.47 14.47
C ASN A 2 -12.09 -9.75 12.97
N LEU A 3 -10.85 -10.03 12.57
CA LEU A 3 -10.50 -10.33 11.19
C LEU A 3 -10.62 -11.84 10.98
N SER A 4 -11.25 -12.26 9.88
CA SER A 4 -11.22 -13.67 9.49
C SER A 4 -9.79 -14.06 9.05
N PRO A 5 -9.43 -15.34 9.11
CA PRO A 5 -8.13 -15.82 8.61
C PRO A 5 -7.86 -15.37 7.16
N GLY A 6 -8.84 -15.47 6.27
CA GLY A 6 -8.68 -15.02 4.88
C GLY A 6 -8.47 -13.51 4.73
N GLN A 7 -9.02 -12.68 5.63
CA GLN A 7 -8.74 -11.25 5.64
C GLN A 7 -7.31 -10.95 6.08
N LEU A 8 -6.79 -11.70 7.05
CA LEU A 8 -5.38 -11.60 7.45
C LEU A 8 -4.45 -12.01 6.31
N ASP A 9 -4.76 -13.09 5.60
CA ASP A 9 -3.96 -13.53 4.45
C ASP A 9 -3.87 -12.43 3.38
N ILE A 10 -5.01 -11.82 3.02
CA ILE A 10 -5.05 -10.73 2.04
C ILE A 10 -4.22 -9.53 2.53
N LEU A 11 -4.33 -9.16 3.80
CA LEU A 11 -3.57 -8.05 4.37
C LEU A 11 -2.06 -8.33 4.33
N PHE A 12 -1.62 -9.51 4.74
CA PHE A 12 -0.19 -9.86 4.70
C PHE A 12 0.33 -9.98 3.27
N GLN A 13 -0.47 -10.48 2.32
CA GLN A 13 -0.12 -10.46 0.89
C GLN A 13 0.02 -9.02 0.36
N ALA A 14 -0.90 -8.12 0.71
CA ALA A 14 -0.82 -6.72 0.32
C ALA A 14 0.43 -6.02 0.92
N LEU A 15 0.76 -6.31 2.18
CA LEU A 15 1.96 -5.80 2.85
C LEU A 15 3.26 -6.43 2.33
N GLY A 16 3.20 -7.61 1.70
CA GLY A 16 4.34 -8.26 1.06
C GLY A 16 4.87 -7.49 -0.15
N ASP A 17 4.02 -6.72 -0.83
CA ASP A 17 4.39 -5.95 -2.01
C ASP A 17 5.17 -4.66 -1.64
N PRO A 18 6.42 -4.49 -2.12
CA PRO A 18 7.26 -3.33 -1.76
C PRO A 18 6.69 -2.00 -2.24
N THR A 19 6.00 -1.99 -3.38
CA THR A 19 5.38 -0.80 -3.96
C THR A 19 4.23 -0.31 -3.09
N ARG A 20 3.33 -1.21 -2.66
CA ARG A 20 2.26 -0.91 -1.71
C ARG A 20 2.80 -0.39 -0.38
N ARG A 21 3.88 -0.99 0.16
CA ARG A 21 4.51 -0.48 1.39
C ARG A 21 5.02 0.94 1.22
N ALA A 22 5.66 1.26 0.09
CA ALA A 22 6.15 2.59 -0.18
C ALA A 22 5.01 3.62 -0.37
N ILE A 23 3.90 3.23 -1.00
CA ILE A 23 2.68 4.05 -1.08
C ILE A 23 2.12 4.35 0.33
N LEU A 24 2.00 3.32 1.18
CA LEU A 24 1.52 3.50 2.55
C LEU A 24 2.44 4.41 3.38
N GLN A 25 3.77 4.26 3.24
CA GLN A 25 4.74 5.14 3.89
C GLN A 25 4.59 6.60 3.42
N ARG A 26 4.33 6.85 2.14
CA ARG A 26 4.09 8.20 1.62
C ARG A 26 2.79 8.80 2.15
N LEU A 27 1.72 8.00 2.23
CA LEU A 27 0.41 8.44 2.74
C LEU A 27 0.41 8.66 4.26
N ALA A 28 1.24 7.94 5.01
CA ALA A 28 1.41 8.17 6.44
C ALA A 28 1.98 9.56 6.76
N ARG A 29 2.64 10.22 5.78
CA ARG A 29 3.13 11.61 5.91
C ARG A 29 2.07 12.66 5.58
N GLY A 30 0.93 12.26 5.02
CA GLY A 30 -0.17 13.13 4.64
C GLY A 30 -0.75 12.77 3.27
N PRO A 31 -1.87 13.43 2.89
CA PRO A 31 -2.54 13.20 1.61
C PRO A 31 -1.59 13.38 0.41
N ALA A 32 -1.88 12.64 -0.66
CA ALA A 32 -1.18 12.73 -1.94
C ALA A 32 -2.13 12.33 -3.06
N THR A 33 -1.93 12.91 -4.25
CA THR A 33 -2.59 12.51 -5.48
C THR A 33 -2.05 11.18 -6.00
N VAL A 34 -2.82 10.50 -6.84
CA VAL A 34 -2.38 9.23 -7.47
C VAL A 34 -1.10 9.44 -8.28
N THR A 35 -0.99 10.57 -9.00
CA THR A 35 0.20 10.91 -9.78
C THR A 35 1.45 11.05 -8.91
N GLU A 36 1.35 11.71 -7.75
CA GLU A 36 2.46 11.83 -6.81
C GLU A 36 2.86 10.48 -6.18
N LEU A 37 1.89 9.59 -5.96
CA LEU A 37 2.15 8.24 -5.47
C LEU A 37 2.80 7.35 -6.52
N ALA A 38 2.46 7.53 -7.81
CA ALA A 38 2.98 6.75 -8.92
C ALA A 38 4.38 7.20 -9.38
N ALA A 39 4.71 8.48 -9.25
CA ALA A 39 5.97 9.07 -9.72
C ALA A 39 7.28 8.31 -9.40
N PRO A 40 7.48 7.69 -8.22
CA PRO A 40 8.72 6.96 -7.92
C PRO A 40 8.76 5.53 -8.47
N PHE A 41 7.68 5.05 -9.07
CA PHE A 41 7.56 3.71 -9.63
C PHE A 41 7.44 3.81 -11.14
N ASP A 42 8.05 2.87 -11.86
CA ASP A 42 7.94 2.78 -13.32
C ASP A 42 6.58 2.13 -13.70
N MET A 43 5.50 2.82 -13.32
CA MET A 43 4.11 2.43 -13.59
C MET A 43 3.70 3.03 -14.93
N ALA A 44 3.67 2.19 -15.97
CA ALA A 44 3.18 2.52 -17.31
C ALA A 44 1.70 2.19 -17.47
#